data_AF-A0A1H1N1L8-F1
#
_entry.id   AF-A0A1H1N1L8-F1
#
_cell.length_a   1.000
_cell.length_b   1.000
_cell.length_c   1.000
_cell.angle_alpha   90.00
_cell.angle_beta   90.00
_cell.angle_gamma   90.00
#
_symmetry.space_group_name_H-M   'P 1'
#
loop_
_entity.id
_entity.type
_entity.pdbx_description
1 polymer ?
#
loop_
_entity_poly.entity_id
_entity_poly.type
_entity_poly.pdbx_seq_one_letter_code
_entity_poly.pdbx_strand_id
1 'polypeptide(L)'
;MHASVARHRRRFAPVILGILAVVALGIGGVIAWRLLAPTPSDYEGLDATDKEMLTQLSEQYDVTAAHPAEIWTDAYRYEEQPLVLLRTLGEKSSFWSHAILVNMSGVTDTSGMTKIDVPGATHLGDVRISRTFAAGDGVLYAPSNFGVIEVGGDDVLAFKYNQAMLDTETTTSQGFARFSLHENFHVTKQGIDPEAPGAWPWEAGGTIPDYPHTAAQYELLRVEARIFDRVETETDPQVLAALASDLAAVRMARYTTWPTLELEIELEAIEGTATYVERAFDRARGLTPVQNTFTDGLEALIEDPDQQAVLERDYSYFTGAQLGLLLDHIAPDWKTQLEPAPTGSASTPFATLQRVTGVSTAPDEAQLRTIVDRYLP
;
A
#
# COMPACT_ATOMS: atom_id res chain seq x y z
N MET A 1 29.20 54.42 -31.71
CA MET A 1 28.58 53.34 -30.88
C MET A 1 28.89 52.01 -31.54
N HIS A 2 29.11 50.92 -30.77
CA HIS A 2 29.42 49.52 -31.19
C HIS A 2 30.88 49.03 -31.12
N ALA A 3 31.53 49.07 -29.94
CA ALA A 3 32.75 48.28 -29.72
C ALA A 3 32.96 47.74 -28.28
N SER A 4 31.92 47.68 -27.43
CA SER A 4 32.07 47.28 -26.02
C SER A 4 31.45 45.90 -25.65
N VAL A 5 30.56 45.34 -26.48
CA VAL A 5 29.82 44.11 -26.10
C VAL A 5 30.61 42.81 -26.36
N ALA A 6 31.67 42.85 -27.19
CA ALA A 6 32.39 41.64 -27.61
C ALA A 6 33.41 41.09 -26.58
N ARG A 7 33.83 41.88 -25.58
CA ARG A 7 34.88 41.48 -24.64
C ARG A 7 34.38 40.68 -23.43
N HIS A 8 33.12 40.83 -23.03
CA HIS A 8 32.58 40.08 -21.89
C HIS A 8 32.18 38.63 -22.25
N ARG A 9 31.86 38.32 -23.51
CA ARG A 9 31.47 36.95 -23.92
C ARG A 9 32.63 35.93 -23.92
N ARG A 10 33.89 36.37 -24.05
CA ARG A 10 35.05 35.45 -24.17
C ARG A 10 35.55 34.86 -22.86
N ARG A 11 35.24 35.44 -21.70
CA ARG A 11 35.69 34.92 -20.39
C ARG A 11 34.74 33.92 -19.74
N PHE A 12 33.47 33.87 -20.17
CA PHE A 12 32.49 32.91 -19.66
C PHE A 12 32.52 31.57 -20.40
N ALA A 13 32.88 31.56 -21.70
CA ALA A 13 33.00 30.34 -22.49
C ALA A 13 33.90 29.25 -21.88
N PRO A 14 35.13 29.53 -21.39
CA PRO A 14 35.98 28.49 -20.79
C PRO A 14 35.45 27.99 -19.43
N VAL A 15 34.74 28.82 -18.68
CA VAL A 15 34.10 28.42 -17.41
C VAL A 15 32.91 27.50 -17.68
N ILE A 16 32.06 27.85 -18.66
CA ILE A 16 30.93 27.01 -19.08
C ILE A 16 31.43 25.67 -19.67
N LEU A 17 32.47 25.70 -20.51
CA LEU A 17 33.11 24.48 -21.03
C LEU A 17 33.72 23.62 -19.91
N GLY A 18 34.35 24.24 -18.91
CA GLY A 18 34.85 23.53 -17.73
C GLY A 18 33.74 22.86 -16.93
N ILE A 19 32.62 23.56 -16.70
CA ILE A 19 31.44 22.98 -16.03
C ILE A 19 30.86 21.82 -16.84
N LEU A 20 30.67 22.00 -18.16
CA LEU A 20 30.16 20.93 -19.03
C LEU A 20 31.09 19.71 -19.08
N ALA A 21 32.41 19.91 -19.07
CA ALA A 21 33.38 18.81 -19.02
C ALA A 21 33.31 18.04 -17.69
N VAL A 22 33.17 18.75 -16.55
CA VAL A 22 32.99 18.10 -15.24
C VAL A 22 31.68 17.32 -15.19
N VAL A 23 30.59 17.89 -15.71
CA VAL A 23 29.30 17.19 -15.82
C VAL A 23 29.42 15.96 -16.71
N ALA A 24 30.06 16.07 -17.88
CA ALA A 24 30.24 14.95 -18.80
C ALA A 24 31.12 13.84 -18.20
N LEU A 25 32.19 14.18 -17.48
CA LEU A 25 33.03 13.21 -16.77
C LEU A 25 32.28 12.53 -15.61
N GLY A 26 31.45 13.29 -14.88
CA GLY A 26 30.57 12.74 -13.85
C GLY A 26 29.57 11.74 -14.43
N ILE A 27 28.87 12.11 -15.51
CA ILE A 27 27.94 11.23 -16.22
C ILE A 27 28.67 10.00 -16.77
N GLY A 28 29.82 10.19 -17.42
CA GLY A 28 30.62 9.10 -17.96
C GLY A 28 31.12 8.14 -16.88
N GLY A 29 31.49 8.65 -15.70
CA GLY A 29 31.88 7.84 -14.54
C GLY A 29 30.72 7.00 -14.00
N VAL A 30 29.53 7.58 -13.88
CA VAL A 30 28.32 6.84 -13.45
C VAL A 30 27.95 5.74 -14.44
N ILE A 31 27.97 6.04 -15.76
CA ILE A 31 27.71 5.06 -16.81
C ILE A 31 28.76 3.93 -16.78
N ALA A 32 30.05 4.27 -16.69
CA ALA A 32 31.12 3.29 -16.59
C ALA A 32 30.98 2.41 -15.35
N TRP A 33 30.64 2.99 -14.19
CA TRP A 33 30.38 2.23 -12.97
C TRP A 33 29.20 1.26 -13.13
N ARG A 34 28.09 1.70 -13.71
CA ARG A 34 26.92 0.85 -13.99
C ARG A 34 27.25 -0.34 -14.92
N LEU A 35 28.10 -0.11 -15.92
CA LEU A 35 28.45 -1.11 -16.92
C LEU A 35 29.59 -2.06 -16.49
N LEU A 36 30.53 -1.59 -15.65
CA LEU A 36 31.81 -2.27 -15.42
C LEU A 36 32.04 -2.72 -13.97
N ALA A 37 31.29 -2.19 -13.00
CA ALA A 37 31.49 -2.64 -11.62
C ALA A 37 31.05 -4.13 -11.50
N PRO A 38 31.66 -4.91 -10.58
CA PRO A 38 31.29 -6.31 -10.37
C PRO A 38 29.85 -6.40 -9.85
N THR A 39 29.02 -7.21 -10.47
CA THR A 39 27.66 -7.54 -10.01
C THR A 39 27.73 -8.87 -9.27
N PRO A 40 27.00 -9.08 -8.16
CA PRO A 40 26.94 -10.40 -7.54
C PRO A 40 26.63 -11.47 -8.59
N SER A 41 27.40 -12.57 -8.57
CA SER A 41 27.30 -13.67 -9.52
C SER A 41 26.48 -14.86 -9.01
N ASP A 42 26.26 -14.91 -7.69
CA ASP A 42 25.53 -15.94 -6.97
C ASP A 42 25.02 -15.38 -5.63
N TYR A 43 24.28 -16.21 -4.88
CA TYR A 43 23.74 -15.84 -3.57
C TYR A 43 24.83 -15.52 -2.55
N GLU A 44 25.96 -16.23 -2.55
CA GLU A 44 27.03 -15.99 -1.58
C GLU A 44 27.68 -14.61 -1.76
N GLY A 45 27.76 -14.14 -2.99
CA GLY A 45 28.24 -12.81 -3.36
C GLY A 45 27.30 -11.65 -3.04
N LEU A 46 26.08 -11.90 -2.54
CA LEU A 46 25.16 -10.86 -2.08
C LEU A 46 25.60 -10.26 -0.75
N ASP A 47 25.30 -8.97 -0.57
CA ASP A 47 25.50 -8.31 0.73
C ASP A 47 24.46 -8.77 1.76
N ALA A 48 24.65 -8.39 3.03
CA ALA A 48 23.75 -8.80 4.10
C ALA A 48 22.33 -8.25 3.92
N THR A 49 22.19 -7.04 3.36
CA THR A 49 20.88 -6.41 3.13
C THR A 49 20.11 -7.14 2.03
N ASP A 50 20.79 -7.52 0.94
CA ASP A 50 20.18 -8.27 -0.16
C ASP A 50 19.74 -9.67 0.31
N LYS A 51 20.55 -10.34 1.13
CA LYS A 51 20.21 -11.64 1.74
C LYS A 51 19.03 -11.53 2.69
N GLU A 52 19.00 -10.50 3.54
CA GLU A 52 17.88 -10.25 4.46
C GLU A 52 16.59 -9.95 3.70
N MET A 53 16.64 -9.11 2.67
CA MET A 53 15.49 -8.82 1.82
C MET A 53 14.91 -10.10 1.21
N LEU A 54 15.76 -10.94 0.59
CA LEU A 54 15.31 -12.21 -0.01
C LEU A 54 14.76 -13.19 1.03
N THR A 55 15.29 -13.15 2.26
CA THR A 55 14.78 -13.95 3.38
C THR A 55 13.39 -13.51 3.78
N GLN A 56 13.18 -12.21 4.01
CA GLN A 56 11.86 -11.66 4.36
C GLN A 56 10.84 -11.87 3.23
N LEU A 57 11.25 -11.73 1.97
CA LEU A 57 10.38 -12.00 0.82
C LEU A 57 10.01 -13.48 0.73
N SER A 58 10.96 -14.39 0.96
CA SER A 58 10.68 -15.83 1.01
C SER A 58 9.65 -16.17 2.08
N GLU A 59 9.75 -15.59 3.28
CA GLU A 59 8.76 -15.78 4.34
C GLU A 59 7.37 -15.30 3.90
N GLN A 60 7.28 -14.11 3.29
CA GLN A 60 6.01 -13.61 2.77
C GLN A 60 5.40 -14.58 1.75
N TYR A 61 6.21 -15.08 0.81
CA TYR A 61 5.75 -16.00 -0.22
C TYR A 61 5.32 -17.35 0.35
N ASP A 62 6.08 -17.92 1.29
CA ASP A 62 5.73 -19.19 1.93
C ASP A 62 4.38 -19.07 2.69
N VAL A 63 4.16 -17.99 3.44
CA VAL A 63 2.90 -17.76 4.17
C VAL A 63 1.74 -17.53 3.22
N THR A 64 1.92 -16.67 2.22
CA THR A 64 0.85 -16.34 1.26
C THR A 64 0.44 -17.53 0.40
N ALA A 65 1.40 -18.34 -0.04
CA ALA A 65 1.13 -19.57 -0.79
C ALA A 65 0.43 -20.64 0.06
N ALA A 66 0.73 -20.71 1.36
CA ALA A 66 0.10 -21.66 2.27
C ALA A 66 -1.32 -21.26 2.70
N HIS A 67 -1.61 -19.95 2.75
CA HIS A 67 -2.86 -19.40 3.29
C HIS A 67 -3.58 -18.40 2.36
N PRO A 68 -3.76 -18.68 1.05
CA PRO A 68 -4.26 -17.68 0.11
C PRO A 68 -5.69 -17.21 0.42
N ALA A 69 -6.60 -18.13 0.78
CA ALA A 69 -7.98 -17.80 1.14
C ALA A 69 -8.11 -17.04 2.47
N GLU A 70 -7.20 -17.26 3.41
CA GLU A 70 -7.21 -16.54 4.69
C GLU A 70 -6.77 -15.08 4.48
N ILE A 71 -5.85 -14.85 3.55
CA ILE A 71 -5.32 -13.50 3.26
C ILE A 71 -6.23 -12.70 2.34
N TRP A 72 -6.70 -13.31 1.25
CA TRP A 72 -7.62 -12.67 0.32
C TRP A 72 -8.61 -13.68 -0.26
N THR A 73 -8.26 -14.35 -1.35
CA THR A 73 -9.09 -15.39 -1.99
C THR A 73 -8.23 -16.59 -2.37
N ASP A 74 -8.84 -17.74 -2.63
CA ASP A 74 -8.12 -18.94 -3.11
C ASP A 74 -7.34 -18.70 -4.42
N ALA A 75 -7.68 -17.65 -5.18
CA ALA A 75 -7.00 -17.24 -6.41
C ALA A 75 -5.91 -16.18 -6.18
N TYR A 76 -5.70 -15.73 -4.94
CA TYR A 76 -4.61 -14.83 -4.60
C TYR A 76 -3.27 -15.59 -4.64
N ARG A 77 -2.36 -15.13 -5.50
CA ARG A 77 -1.05 -15.76 -5.76
C ARG A 77 0.04 -14.69 -5.74
N TYR A 78 0.30 -14.13 -4.56
CA TYR A 78 1.31 -13.09 -4.35
C TYR A 78 2.71 -13.57 -4.73
N GLU A 79 3.02 -14.82 -4.41
CA GLU A 79 4.29 -15.48 -4.66
C GLU A 79 4.62 -15.67 -6.15
N GLU A 80 3.61 -15.56 -7.03
CA GLU A 80 3.76 -15.67 -8.48
C GLU A 80 3.86 -14.29 -9.16
N GLN A 81 3.65 -13.18 -8.42
CA GLN A 81 3.59 -11.84 -9.02
C GLN A 81 4.98 -11.32 -9.40
N PRO A 82 5.09 -10.59 -10.53
CA PRO A 82 6.33 -9.90 -10.89
C PRO A 82 6.62 -8.77 -9.92
N LEU A 83 7.89 -8.64 -9.52
CA LEU A 83 8.35 -7.64 -8.57
C LEU A 83 9.77 -7.17 -8.91
N VAL A 84 10.00 -5.86 -8.84
CA VAL A 84 11.32 -5.26 -9.01
C VAL A 84 11.76 -4.65 -7.69
N LEU A 85 12.90 -5.08 -7.17
CA LEU A 85 13.46 -4.64 -5.90
C LEU A 85 14.73 -3.84 -6.16
N LEU A 86 14.73 -2.58 -5.76
CA LEU A 86 15.81 -1.63 -6.04
C LEU A 86 16.64 -1.37 -4.79
N ARG A 87 17.89 -1.81 -4.80
CA ARG A 87 18.82 -1.60 -3.67
C ARG A 87 19.20 -0.13 -3.55
N THR A 88 18.81 0.54 -2.47
CA THR A 88 19.20 1.93 -2.18
C THR A 88 20.06 2.05 -0.93
N LEU A 89 20.68 3.22 -0.72
CA LEU A 89 21.44 3.53 0.50
C LEU A 89 20.55 4.02 1.65
N GLY A 90 19.30 4.39 1.37
CA GLY A 90 18.36 4.93 2.33
C GLY A 90 16.98 5.13 1.72
N GLU A 91 16.03 5.51 2.58
CA GLU A 91 14.64 5.74 2.21
C GLU A 91 14.52 6.85 1.16
N LYS A 92 13.57 6.69 0.24
CA LYS A 92 13.20 7.65 -0.80
C LYS A 92 14.39 8.11 -1.66
N SER A 93 15.45 7.30 -1.73
CA SER A 93 16.64 7.61 -2.51
C SER A 93 16.31 7.61 -4.00
N SER A 94 16.68 8.70 -4.69
CA SER A 94 16.63 8.77 -6.15
C SER A 94 17.63 7.84 -6.82
N PHE A 95 18.65 7.35 -6.10
CA PHE A 95 19.67 6.48 -6.66
C PHE A 95 19.59 5.08 -6.05
N TRP A 96 19.60 4.08 -6.93
CA TRP A 96 19.67 2.67 -6.59
C TRP A 96 20.95 2.06 -7.19
N SER A 97 21.49 0.99 -6.62
CA SER A 97 22.77 0.39 -7.06
C SER A 97 22.59 -0.73 -8.08
N HIS A 98 21.59 -1.58 -7.85
CA HIS A 98 21.17 -2.66 -8.74
C HIS A 98 19.69 -2.99 -8.47
N ALA A 99 19.09 -3.72 -9.39
CA ALA A 99 17.74 -4.26 -9.31
C ALA A 99 17.82 -5.77 -9.12
N ILE A 100 17.01 -6.29 -8.20
CA ILE A 100 16.65 -7.69 -8.08
C ILE A 100 15.26 -7.84 -8.70
N LEU A 101 15.15 -8.69 -9.71
CA LEU A 101 13.91 -8.98 -10.43
C LEU A 101 13.40 -10.34 -9.96
N VAL A 102 12.15 -10.40 -9.54
CA VAL A 102 11.49 -11.61 -9.04
C VAL A 102 10.31 -11.93 -9.97
N ASN A 103 10.21 -13.18 -10.44
CA ASN A 103 9.16 -13.66 -11.35
C ASN A 103 9.06 -12.88 -12.67
N MET A 104 10.17 -12.33 -13.16
CA MET A 104 10.18 -11.45 -14.34
C MET A 104 10.47 -12.16 -15.67
N SER A 105 10.91 -13.42 -15.67
CA SER A 105 11.30 -14.13 -16.90
C SER A 105 10.13 -14.43 -17.84
N GLY A 106 8.89 -14.41 -17.33
CA GLY A 106 7.66 -14.49 -18.13
C GLY A 106 7.22 -13.14 -18.70
N VAL A 107 7.72 -12.04 -18.15
CA VAL A 107 7.31 -10.65 -18.44
C VAL A 107 8.31 -9.96 -19.38
N THR A 108 9.61 -10.25 -19.23
CA THR A 108 10.67 -9.60 -20.01
C THR A 108 11.84 -10.53 -20.28
N ASP A 109 12.70 -10.18 -21.24
CA ASP A 109 13.92 -10.95 -21.54
C ASP A 109 14.95 -10.76 -20.42
N THR A 110 15.19 -11.84 -19.66
CA THR A 110 16.14 -11.88 -18.55
C THR A 110 17.47 -12.57 -18.91
N SER A 111 17.68 -12.94 -20.18
CA SER A 111 18.84 -13.75 -20.61
C SER A 111 20.20 -13.10 -20.35
N GLY A 112 20.26 -11.77 -20.32
CA GLY A 112 21.46 -10.98 -20.01
C GLY A 112 21.68 -10.71 -18.52
N MET A 113 20.84 -11.24 -17.63
CA MET A 113 20.85 -10.96 -16.19
C MET A 113 21.45 -12.13 -15.40
N THR A 114 22.07 -11.86 -14.27
CA THR A 114 22.60 -12.91 -13.39
C THR A 114 21.45 -13.62 -12.70
N LYS A 115 21.35 -14.95 -12.83
CA LYS A 115 20.43 -15.76 -12.01
C LYS A 115 20.99 -15.92 -10.59
N ILE A 116 20.14 -15.76 -9.59
CA ILE A 116 20.43 -16.08 -8.20
C ILE A 116 19.55 -17.25 -7.78
N ASP A 117 20.15 -18.34 -7.32
CA ASP A 117 19.42 -19.42 -6.65
C ASP A 117 19.42 -19.14 -5.14
N VAL A 118 18.24 -18.89 -4.56
CA VAL A 118 18.08 -18.54 -3.14
C VAL A 118 17.98 -19.82 -2.29
N PRO A 119 18.95 -20.12 -1.42
CA PRO A 119 18.94 -21.38 -0.67
C PRO A 119 17.73 -21.50 0.25
N GLY A 120 17.01 -22.62 0.16
CA GLY A 120 15.88 -22.94 1.04
C GLY A 120 14.57 -22.21 0.71
N ALA A 121 14.57 -21.27 -0.23
CA ALA A 121 13.36 -20.58 -0.65
C ALA A 121 12.52 -21.46 -1.60
N THR A 122 11.27 -21.73 -1.23
CA THR A 122 10.37 -22.61 -2.01
C THR A 122 9.83 -21.92 -3.24
N HIS A 123 9.53 -20.61 -3.13
CA HIS A 123 8.81 -19.84 -4.15
C HIS A 123 9.68 -18.80 -4.89
N LEU A 124 10.95 -18.63 -4.53
CA LEU A 124 11.88 -17.71 -5.21
C LEU A 124 12.68 -18.40 -6.33
N GLY A 125 11.97 -19.03 -7.27
CA GLY A 125 12.57 -19.82 -8.36
C GLY A 125 13.13 -18.98 -9.52
N ASP A 126 12.66 -17.75 -9.68
CA ASP A 126 13.10 -16.81 -10.71
C ASP A 126 13.56 -15.48 -10.09
N VAL A 127 14.81 -15.47 -9.63
CA VAL A 127 15.47 -14.27 -9.10
C VAL A 127 16.62 -13.89 -10.02
N ARG A 128 16.60 -12.65 -10.53
CA ARG A 128 17.62 -12.10 -11.44
C ARG A 128 18.20 -10.80 -10.90
N ILE A 129 19.48 -10.56 -11.15
CA ILE A 129 20.13 -9.30 -10.81
C ILE A 129 20.57 -8.57 -12.06
N SER A 130 20.25 -7.27 -12.10
CA SER A 130 20.65 -6.38 -13.18
C SER A 130 20.97 -4.98 -12.67
N ARG A 131 21.98 -4.33 -13.27
CA ARG A 131 22.32 -2.92 -12.98
C ARG A 131 21.73 -1.94 -13.98
N THR A 132 21.23 -2.47 -15.09
CA THR A 132 20.80 -1.70 -16.26
C THR A 132 19.32 -1.89 -16.56
N PHE A 133 18.65 -2.82 -15.86
CA PHE A 133 17.21 -3.01 -16.00
C PHE A 133 16.47 -1.69 -15.76
N ALA A 134 15.64 -1.29 -16.72
CA ALA A 134 14.84 -0.07 -16.69
C ALA A 134 15.61 1.20 -16.26
N ALA A 135 16.93 1.28 -16.47
CA ALA A 135 17.73 2.42 -16.01
C ALA A 135 17.40 3.75 -16.72
N GLY A 136 16.63 3.70 -17.81
CA GLY A 136 16.08 4.88 -18.48
C GLY A 136 14.72 5.32 -17.94
N ASP A 137 14.09 4.54 -17.06
CA ASP A 137 12.76 4.84 -16.53
C ASP A 137 12.86 5.86 -15.39
N GLY A 138 12.24 7.03 -15.60
CA GLY A 138 12.27 8.14 -14.66
C GLY A 138 11.58 7.84 -13.33
N VAL A 139 10.57 6.95 -13.31
CA VAL A 139 9.81 6.59 -12.10
C VAL A 139 10.74 5.98 -11.05
N LEU A 140 11.70 5.15 -11.48
CA LEU A 140 12.65 4.49 -10.59
C LEU A 140 13.60 5.45 -9.86
N TYR A 141 13.71 6.70 -10.33
CA TYR A 141 14.54 7.75 -9.73
C TYR A 141 13.72 8.77 -8.91
N ALA A 142 12.38 8.64 -8.86
CA ALA A 142 11.54 9.50 -8.03
C ALA A 142 11.89 9.34 -6.54
N PRO A 143 11.78 10.40 -5.71
CA PRO A 143 12.05 10.33 -4.28
C PRO A 143 10.88 9.65 -3.51
N SER A 144 10.55 8.42 -3.92
CA SER A 144 9.55 7.53 -3.33
C SER A 144 10.20 6.19 -2.99
N ASN A 145 9.60 5.45 -2.05
CA ASN A 145 10.02 4.08 -1.70
C ASN A 145 9.47 3.04 -2.66
N PHE A 146 8.47 3.36 -3.46
CA PHE A 146 7.90 2.46 -4.44
C PHE A 146 7.34 3.24 -5.64
N GLY A 147 6.98 2.53 -6.68
CA GLY A 147 6.24 3.02 -7.82
C GLY A 147 5.85 1.87 -8.74
N VAL A 148 5.02 2.14 -9.74
CA VAL A 148 4.64 1.14 -10.73
C VAL A 148 5.29 1.50 -12.06
N ILE A 149 5.86 0.49 -12.72
CA ILE A 149 6.45 0.62 -14.05
C ILE A 149 5.81 -0.36 -15.01
N GLU A 150 5.70 0.03 -16.27
CA GLU A 150 5.25 -0.88 -17.33
C GLU A 150 6.44 -1.71 -17.82
N VAL A 151 6.32 -3.03 -17.79
CA VAL A 151 7.32 -3.96 -18.32
C VAL A 151 6.62 -4.99 -19.18
N GLY A 152 6.94 -5.04 -20.48
CA GLY A 152 6.33 -6.02 -21.38
C GLY A 152 4.82 -5.82 -21.61
N GLY A 153 4.28 -4.66 -21.24
CA GLY A 153 2.84 -4.36 -21.27
C GLY A 153 2.11 -4.66 -19.96
N ASP A 154 2.80 -5.17 -18.94
CA ASP A 154 2.25 -5.42 -17.61
C ASP A 154 2.69 -4.34 -16.61
N ASP A 155 1.80 -3.97 -15.70
CA ASP A 155 2.12 -3.12 -14.55
C ASP A 155 2.87 -3.93 -13.48
N VAL A 156 4.08 -3.47 -13.12
CA VAL A 156 4.96 -4.15 -12.17
C VAL A 156 5.34 -3.21 -11.04
N LEU A 157 5.15 -3.67 -9.80
CA LEU A 157 5.62 -2.96 -8.62
C LEU A 157 7.15 -2.89 -8.62
N ALA A 158 7.69 -1.68 -8.55
CA ALA A 158 9.08 -1.40 -8.28
C ALA A 158 9.23 -0.83 -6.87
N PHE A 159 9.90 -1.57 -6.00
CA PHE A 159 10.03 -1.27 -4.59
C PHE A 159 11.50 -1.05 -4.20
N LYS A 160 11.79 0.07 -3.54
CA LYS A 160 13.13 0.42 -3.07
C LYS A 160 13.33 -0.10 -1.65
N TYR A 161 14.42 -0.80 -1.44
CA TYR A 161 14.76 -1.35 -0.13
C TYR A 161 16.15 -0.94 0.33
N ASN A 162 16.30 -0.83 1.64
CA ASN A 162 17.55 -0.57 2.34
C ASN A 162 17.48 -1.18 3.74
N GLN A 163 18.61 -1.21 4.45
CA GLN A 163 18.68 -1.88 5.75
C GLN A 163 17.71 -1.30 6.79
N ALA A 164 17.52 0.02 6.84
CA ALA A 164 16.63 0.63 7.84
C ALA A 164 15.17 0.18 7.67
N MET A 165 14.71 -0.02 6.43
CA MET A 165 13.38 -0.55 6.15
C MET A 165 13.23 -2.02 6.54
N LEU A 166 14.29 -2.82 6.41
CA LEU A 166 14.30 -4.24 6.80
C LEU A 166 14.40 -4.42 8.32
N ASP A 167 15.08 -3.48 9.00
CA ASP A 167 15.22 -3.45 10.46
C ASP A 167 13.95 -2.92 11.15
N THR A 168 13.06 -2.25 10.41
CA THR A 168 11.79 -1.78 10.92
C THR A 168 10.92 -2.97 11.32
N GLU A 169 10.25 -2.88 12.47
CA GLU A 169 9.42 -3.96 12.99
C GLU A 169 8.45 -4.49 11.92
N THR A 170 8.48 -5.80 11.71
CA THR A 170 7.75 -6.49 10.63
C THR A 170 6.23 -6.39 10.77
N THR A 171 5.73 -5.93 11.92
CA THR A 171 4.32 -5.70 12.23
C THR A 171 3.92 -4.22 12.20
N THR A 172 4.75 -3.35 11.62
CA THR A 172 4.39 -1.96 11.36
C THR A 172 4.13 -1.78 9.87
N SER A 173 3.23 -0.87 9.50
CA SER A 173 2.92 -0.57 8.09
C SER A 173 4.12 -0.04 7.30
N GLN A 174 5.22 0.33 7.97
CA GLN A 174 6.46 0.79 7.34
C GLN A 174 7.50 -0.32 7.17
N GLY A 175 7.32 -1.47 7.85
CA GLY A 175 8.20 -2.62 7.70
C GLY A 175 8.00 -3.27 6.34
N PHE A 176 9.10 -3.72 5.72
CA PHE A 176 9.07 -4.34 4.38
C PHE A 176 8.00 -5.42 4.26
N ALA A 177 7.89 -6.31 5.26
CA ALA A 177 6.97 -7.45 5.27
C ALA A 177 5.50 -7.08 4.98
N ARG A 178 5.01 -6.01 5.60
CA ARG A 178 3.65 -5.51 5.39
C ARG A 178 3.57 -4.60 4.18
N PHE A 179 4.49 -3.65 4.11
CA PHE A 179 4.42 -2.59 3.11
C PHE A 179 4.54 -3.14 1.68
N SER A 180 5.43 -4.10 1.41
CA SER A 180 5.51 -4.67 0.06
C SER A 180 4.25 -5.43 -0.35
N LEU A 181 3.59 -6.09 0.61
CA LEU A 181 2.34 -6.81 0.36
C LEU A 181 1.17 -5.84 0.11
N HIS A 182 1.07 -4.78 0.93
CA HIS A 182 0.11 -3.68 0.77
C HIS A 182 0.22 -3.06 -0.63
N GLU A 183 1.43 -2.67 -1.01
CA GLU A 183 1.68 -2.03 -2.29
C GLU A 183 1.44 -2.97 -3.48
N ASN A 184 1.78 -4.25 -3.35
CA ASN A 184 1.51 -5.22 -4.39
C ASN A 184 0.00 -5.50 -4.54
N PHE A 185 -0.76 -5.45 -3.46
CA PHE A 185 -2.20 -5.65 -3.49
C PHE A 185 -2.91 -4.57 -4.33
N HIS A 186 -2.49 -3.31 -4.21
CA HIS A 186 -2.97 -2.24 -5.08
C HIS A 186 -2.76 -2.57 -6.56
N VAL A 187 -1.54 -3.00 -6.91
CA VAL A 187 -1.16 -3.32 -8.31
C VAL A 187 -1.95 -4.51 -8.84
N THR A 188 -2.09 -5.59 -8.06
CA THR A 188 -2.50 -6.90 -8.58
C THR A 188 -3.96 -7.25 -8.35
N LYS A 189 -4.63 -6.60 -7.39
CA LYS A 189 -6.01 -6.93 -7.00
C LYS A 189 -6.99 -5.77 -7.15
N GLN A 190 -6.54 -4.54 -6.92
CA GLN A 190 -7.40 -3.38 -7.06
C GLN A 190 -7.36 -2.77 -8.45
N GLY A 191 -6.23 -2.95 -9.17
CA GLY A 191 -6.04 -2.40 -10.51
C GLY A 191 -5.84 -0.89 -10.44
N ILE A 192 -4.68 -0.44 -10.91
CA ILE A 192 -4.27 0.96 -10.82
C ILE A 192 -4.59 1.76 -12.09
N ASP A 193 -5.05 1.08 -13.15
CA ASP A 193 -5.28 1.68 -14.45
C ASP A 193 -6.48 2.64 -14.38
N PRO A 194 -6.27 3.98 -14.37
CA PRO A 194 -7.38 4.93 -14.25
C PRO A 194 -8.34 4.88 -15.44
N GLU A 195 -7.98 4.20 -16.55
CA GLU A 195 -8.82 4.01 -17.72
C GLU A 195 -9.59 2.67 -17.69
N ALA A 196 -9.23 1.73 -16.81
CA ALA A 196 -9.94 0.46 -16.67
C ALA A 196 -11.30 0.65 -15.97
N PRO A 197 -12.40 0.12 -16.53
CA PRO A 197 -13.72 0.20 -15.89
C PRO A 197 -13.71 -0.44 -14.50
N GLY A 198 -13.88 0.39 -13.45
CA GLY A 198 -13.91 -0.05 -12.06
C GLY A 198 -12.55 -0.10 -11.36
N ALA A 199 -11.49 0.41 -11.98
CA ALA A 199 -10.23 0.61 -11.28
C ALA A 199 -10.33 1.73 -10.25
N TRP A 200 -9.58 1.56 -9.17
CA TRP A 200 -9.50 2.50 -8.07
C TRP A 200 -8.32 3.46 -8.30
N PRO A 201 -8.52 4.79 -8.34
CA PRO A 201 -7.38 5.69 -8.46
C PRO A 201 -6.49 5.54 -7.23
N TRP A 202 -5.18 5.48 -7.42
CA TRP A 202 -4.17 5.33 -6.35
C TRP A 202 -4.33 6.34 -5.19
N GLU A 203 -4.94 7.49 -5.47
CA GLU A 203 -5.17 8.60 -4.54
C GLU A 203 -6.69 8.79 -4.23
N ALA A 204 -7.55 7.81 -4.49
CA ALA A 204 -8.99 7.99 -4.28
C ALA A 204 -9.29 8.37 -2.82
N GLY A 205 -10.21 9.30 -2.66
CA GLY A 205 -10.55 9.92 -1.39
C GLY A 205 -9.53 10.91 -0.78
N GLY A 206 -8.23 10.83 -1.10
CA GLY A 206 -7.22 11.83 -0.73
C GLY A 206 -7.29 12.32 0.73
N THR A 207 -7.04 13.62 0.96
CA THR A 207 -7.43 14.29 2.21
C THR A 207 -8.89 14.73 2.09
N ILE A 208 -9.72 14.41 3.09
CA ILE A 208 -11.13 14.80 3.10
C ILE A 208 -11.22 16.32 3.32
N PRO A 209 -11.75 17.09 2.35
CA PRO A 209 -11.84 18.54 2.49
C PRO A 209 -12.87 18.92 3.56
N ASP A 210 -12.52 19.94 4.35
CA ASP A 210 -13.38 20.51 5.40
C ASP A 210 -13.91 19.44 6.37
N TYR A 211 -13.03 18.54 6.83
CA TYR A 211 -13.38 17.46 7.75
C TYR A 211 -14.10 18.00 9.01
N PRO A 212 -15.28 17.46 9.37
CA PRO A 212 -16.14 18.03 10.41
C PRO A 212 -15.65 17.70 11.83
N HIS A 213 -14.76 18.52 12.37
CA HIS A 213 -14.32 18.47 13.78
C HIS A 213 -15.38 19.01 14.76
N THR A 214 -16.51 18.32 14.87
CA THR A 214 -17.66 18.74 15.70
C THR A 214 -18.00 17.71 16.77
N ALA A 215 -18.58 18.15 17.88
CA ALA A 215 -19.01 17.24 18.94
C ALA A 215 -20.02 16.17 18.45
N ALA A 216 -20.92 16.54 17.53
CA ALA A 216 -21.88 15.61 16.94
C ALA A 216 -21.19 14.54 16.07
N GLN A 217 -20.19 14.92 15.29
CA GLN A 217 -19.44 13.96 14.48
C GLN A 217 -18.59 13.03 15.36
N TYR A 218 -17.91 13.59 16.37
CA TYR A 218 -17.13 12.79 17.31
C TYR A 218 -17.99 11.84 18.15
N GLU A 219 -19.23 12.20 18.49
CA GLU A 219 -20.17 11.28 19.13
C GLU A 219 -20.43 10.05 18.23
N LEU A 220 -20.72 10.26 16.95
CA LEU A 220 -20.96 9.16 16.02
C LEU A 220 -19.70 8.33 15.74
N LEU A 221 -18.52 8.95 15.65
CA LEU A 221 -17.26 8.23 15.55
C LEU A 221 -16.98 7.35 16.77
N ARG A 222 -17.29 7.83 17.99
CA ARG A 222 -17.16 7.00 19.21
C ARG A 222 -18.09 5.80 19.20
N VAL A 223 -19.31 5.94 18.66
CA VAL A 223 -20.20 4.81 18.45
C VAL A 223 -19.58 3.80 17.48
N GLU A 224 -19.07 4.27 16.34
CA GLU A 224 -18.39 3.44 15.34
C GLU A 224 -17.17 2.72 15.92
N ALA A 225 -16.30 3.43 16.65
CA ALA A 225 -15.15 2.86 17.33
C ALA A 225 -15.53 1.74 18.32
N ARG A 226 -16.60 1.93 19.11
CA ARG A 226 -17.09 0.90 20.04
C ARG A 226 -17.71 -0.29 19.32
N ILE A 227 -18.34 -0.09 18.16
CA ILE A 227 -18.79 -1.20 17.32
C ILE A 227 -17.57 -2.02 16.86
N PHE A 228 -16.54 -1.35 16.35
CA PHE A 228 -15.31 -2.01 15.89
C PHE A 228 -14.56 -2.75 17.01
N ASP A 229 -14.47 -2.19 18.21
CA ASP A 229 -13.91 -2.88 19.37
C ASP A 229 -14.64 -4.19 19.70
N ARG A 230 -15.97 -4.20 19.53
CA ARG A 230 -16.76 -5.42 19.72
C ARG A 230 -16.56 -6.42 18.59
N VAL A 231 -16.51 -5.97 17.35
CA VAL A 231 -16.28 -6.83 16.17
C VAL A 231 -14.99 -7.64 16.31
N GLU A 232 -13.93 -7.06 16.87
CA GLU A 232 -12.61 -7.73 16.99
C GLU A 232 -12.67 -9.04 17.78
N THR A 233 -13.64 -9.21 18.69
CA THR A 233 -13.73 -10.38 19.59
C THR A 233 -15.03 -11.17 19.48
N GLU A 234 -16.01 -10.65 18.73
CA GLU A 234 -17.32 -11.29 18.61
C GLU A 234 -17.31 -12.44 17.60
N THR A 235 -18.00 -13.52 17.94
CA THR A 235 -18.12 -14.72 17.09
C THR A 235 -19.56 -15.16 16.86
N ASP A 236 -20.54 -14.61 17.60
CA ASP A 236 -21.95 -14.89 17.40
C ASP A 236 -22.45 -14.18 16.11
N PRO A 237 -22.89 -14.94 15.09
CA PRO A 237 -23.36 -14.36 13.83
C PRO A 237 -24.55 -13.40 14.00
N GLN A 238 -25.42 -13.62 15.00
CA GLN A 238 -26.56 -12.73 15.24
C GLN A 238 -26.10 -11.39 15.82
N VAL A 239 -25.10 -11.41 16.70
CA VAL A 239 -24.53 -10.18 17.26
C VAL A 239 -23.76 -9.43 16.19
N LEU A 240 -22.96 -10.12 15.36
CA LEU A 240 -22.25 -9.51 14.23
C LEU A 240 -23.21 -8.88 13.22
N ALA A 241 -24.34 -9.52 12.90
CA ALA A 241 -25.36 -8.94 12.03
C ALA A 241 -26.00 -7.68 12.62
N ALA A 242 -26.22 -7.64 13.94
CA ALA A 242 -26.74 -6.45 14.63
C ALA A 242 -25.70 -5.30 14.63
N LEU A 243 -24.43 -5.61 14.95
CA LEU A 243 -23.32 -4.66 14.89
C LEU A 243 -23.16 -4.07 13.48
N ALA A 244 -23.25 -4.91 12.44
CA ALA A 244 -23.21 -4.49 11.05
C ALA A 244 -24.34 -3.52 10.68
N SER A 245 -25.56 -3.83 11.12
CA SER A 245 -26.73 -2.98 10.87
C SER A 245 -26.60 -1.61 11.55
N ASP A 246 -26.12 -1.59 12.79
CA ASP A 246 -25.86 -0.35 13.52
C ASP A 246 -24.75 0.47 12.87
N LEU A 247 -23.65 -0.17 12.46
CA LEU A 247 -22.53 0.49 11.77
C LEU A 247 -23.01 1.15 10.48
N ALA A 248 -23.79 0.42 9.68
CA ALA A 248 -24.38 0.95 8.45
C ALA A 248 -25.26 2.17 8.73
N ALA A 249 -26.10 2.11 9.76
CA ALA A 249 -26.99 3.21 10.12
C ALA A 249 -26.24 4.45 10.62
N VAL A 250 -25.21 4.27 11.45
CA VAL A 250 -24.34 5.36 11.94
C VAL A 250 -23.62 6.03 10.78
N ARG A 251 -23.02 5.25 9.86
CA ARG A 251 -22.35 5.79 8.68
C ARG A 251 -23.31 6.51 7.74
N MET A 252 -24.50 5.95 7.50
CA MET A 252 -25.52 6.63 6.70
C MET A 252 -25.92 7.98 7.32
N ALA A 253 -26.05 8.06 8.65
CA ALA A 253 -26.30 9.33 9.34
C ALA A 253 -25.13 10.31 9.19
N ARG A 254 -23.88 9.85 9.35
CA ARG A 254 -22.66 10.66 9.15
C ARG A 254 -22.60 11.21 7.72
N TYR A 255 -22.72 10.36 6.70
CA TYR A 255 -22.61 10.78 5.29
C TYR A 255 -23.77 11.68 4.85
N THR A 256 -24.99 11.44 5.36
CA THR A 256 -26.12 12.33 5.07
C THR A 256 -25.93 13.72 5.70
N THR A 257 -25.32 13.80 6.89
CA THR A 257 -25.11 15.06 7.62
C THR A 257 -23.89 15.82 7.08
N TRP A 258 -22.81 15.10 6.76
CA TRP A 258 -21.56 15.64 6.22
C TRP A 258 -21.18 14.87 4.93
N PRO A 259 -21.71 15.28 3.77
CA PRO A 259 -21.51 14.55 2.52
C PRO A 259 -20.04 14.43 2.06
N THR A 260 -19.15 15.32 2.51
CA THR A 260 -17.71 15.21 2.21
C THR A 260 -17.09 13.93 2.76
N LEU A 261 -17.68 13.34 3.81
CA LEU A 261 -17.22 12.08 4.40
C LEU A 261 -17.49 10.86 3.51
N GLU A 262 -18.26 10.97 2.41
CA GLU A 262 -18.40 9.87 1.45
C GLU A 262 -17.05 9.46 0.84
N LEU A 263 -16.05 10.34 0.85
CA LEU A 263 -14.67 10.03 0.45
C LEU A 263 -13.99 8.98 1.36
N GLU A 264 -14.46 8.79 2.61
CA GLU A 264 -14.01 7.69 3.47
C GLU A 264 -14.29 6.34 2.79
N ILE A 265 -15.39 6.21 2.04
CA ILE A 265 -15.78 4.96 1.37
C ILE A 265 -14.71 4.54 0.35
N GLU A 266 -14.14 5.50 -0.38
CA GLU A 266 -13.09 5.25 -1.37
C GLU A 266 -11.76 4.90 -0.68
N LEU A 267 -11.37 5.67 0.35
CA LEU A 267 -10.17 5.38 1.14
C LEU A 267 -10.22 4.00 1.79
N GLU A 268 -11.36 3.62 2.37
CA GLU A 268 -11.53 2.29 2.96
C GLU A 268 -11.48 1.17 1.92
N ALA A 269 -12.02 1.42 0.72
CA ALA A 269 -11.97 0.44 -0.37
C ALA A 269 -10.54 0.20 -0.85
N ILE A 270 -9.71 1.23 -0.91
CA ILE A 270 -8.33 1.15 -1.41
C ILE A 270 -7.37 0.81 -0.28
N GLU A 271 -7.18 1.74 0.62
CA GLU A 271 -6.15 1.70 1.66
C GLU A 271 -6.56 0.80 2.81
N GLY A 272 -7.85 0.82 3.15
CA GLY A 272 -8.42 -0.06 4.16
C GLY A 272 -8.32 -1.54 3.79
N THR A 273 -8.55 -1.90 2.52
CA THR A 273 -8.45 -3.31 2.11
C THR A 273 -7.03 -3.78 1.83
N ALA A 274 -6.12 -2.88 1.46
CA ALA A 274 -4.69 -3.18 1.47
C ALA A 274 -4.18 -3.40 2.92
N THR A 275 -4.62 -2.57 3.87
CA THR A 275 -4.35 -2.75 5.32
C THR A 275 -5.01 -4.03 5.87
N TYR A 276 -6.18 -4.42 5.36
CA TYR A 276 -6.80 -5.71 5.68
C TYR A 276 -5.87 -6.88 5.33
N VAL A 277 -5.27 -6.85 4.13
CA VAL A 277 -4.34 -7.90 3.67
C VAL A 277 -3.11 -7.98 4.57
N GLU A 278 -2.58 -6.85 5.05
CA GLU A 278 -1.50 -6.85 6.07
C GLU A 278 -1.93 -7.59 7.35
N ARG A 279 -3.11 -7.29 7.88
CA ARG A 279 -3.63 -7.92 9.11
C ARG A 279 -3.92 -9.40 8.92
N ALA A 280 -4.46 -9.77 7.77
CA ALA A 280 -4.76 -11.16 7.43
C ALA A 280 -3.46 -11.97 7.26
N PHE A 281 -2.44 -11.37 6.63
CA PHE A 281 -1.10 -11.94 6.56
C PHE A 281 -0.50 -12.18 7.94
N ASP A 282 -0.57 -11.20 8.83
CA ASP A 282 -0.08 -11.35 10.21
C ASP A 282 -0.80 -12.46 10.98
N ARG A 283 -2.12 -12.60 10.81
CA ARG A 283 -2.88 -13.69 11.42
C ARG A 283 -2.46 -15.05 10.86
N ALA A 284 -2.26 -15.16 9.54
CA ALA A 284 -1.84 -16.40 8.87
C ALA A 284 -0.47 -16.90 9.36
N ARG A 285 0.46 -15.99 9.66
CA ARG A 285 1.76 -16.32 10.31
C ARG A 285 1.68 -16.51 11.83
N GLY A 286 0.48 -16.50 12.41
CA GLY A 286 0.26 -16.67 13.85
C GLY A 286 0.66 -15.46 14.70
N LEU A 287 0.80 -14.28 14.10
CA LEU A 287 1.02 -13.04 14.83
C LEU A 287 -0.31 -12.38 15.19
N THR A 288 -0.35 -11.82 16.39
CA THR A 288 -1.44 -10.96 16.85
C THR A 288 -0.80 -9.68 17.38
N PRO A 289 -0.55 -8.70 16.50
CA PRO A 289 0.04 -7.43 16.89
C PRO A 289 -0.75 -6.81 18.03
N VAL A 290 -0.06 -6.23 19.02
CA VAL A 290 -0.73 -5.46 20.07
C VAL A 290 -1.28 -4.20 19.43
N GLN A 291 -2.60 -4.09 19.36
CA GLN A 291 -3.29 -2.91 18.85
C GLN A 291 -4.04 -2.25 20.00
N ASN A 292 -4.03 -0.91 20.03
CA ASN A 292 -4.97 -0.16 20.85
C ASN A 292 -6.39 -0.45 20.37
N THR A 293 -7.36 -0.33 21.26
CA THR A 293 -8.77 -0.34 20.86
C THR A 293 -9.03 0.84 19.92
N PHE A 294 -10.01 0.71 19.03
CA PHE A 294 -10.49 1.82 18.20
C PHE A 294 -10.97 2.98 19.08
N THR A 295 -11.57 2.70 20.24
CA THR A 295 -11.96 3.73 21.20
C THR A 295 -10.74 4.50 21.71
N ASP A 296 -9.73 3.81 22.25
CA ASP A 296 -8.54 4.47 22.80
C ASP A 296 -7.75 5.22 21.70
N GLY A 297 -7.63 4.63 20.52
CA GLY A 297 -6.99 5.26 19.37
C GLY A 297 -7.72 6.53 18.92
N LEU A 298 -9.05 6.47 18.80
CA LEU A 298 -9.86 7.62 18.40
C LEU A 298 -9.75 8.77 19.41
N GLU A 299 -9.82 8.51 20.72
CA GLU A 299 -9.69 9.58 21.71
C GLU A 299 -8.32 10.25 21.63
N ALA A 300 -7.25 9.47 21.45
CA ALA A 300 -5.90 10.02 21.27
C ALA A 300 -5.82 10.97 20.05
N LEU A 301 -6.47 10.62 18.94
CA LEU A 301 -6.52 11.47 17.73
C LEU A 301 -7.37 12.74 17.93
N ILE A 302 -8.46 12.66 18.70
CA ILE A 302 -9.34 13.81 18.98
C ILE A 302 -8.65 14.79 19.95
N GLU A 303 -7.94 14.27 20.94
CA GLU A 303 -7.29 15.07 21.99
C GLU A 303 -6.02 15.80 21.52
N ASP A 304 -5.34 15.28 20.49
CA ASP A 304 -4.12 15.88 19.95
C ASP A 304 -4.38 16.58 18.59
N PRO A 305 -4.36 17.93 18.55
CA PRO A 305 -4.50 18.69 17.30
C PRO A 305 -3.47 18.33 16.22
N ASP A 306 -2.26 17.92 16.60
CA ASP A 306 -1.21 17.55 15.65
C ASP A 306 -1.51 16.21 14.95
N GLN A 307 -2.46 15.43 15.49
CA GLN A 307 -2.91 14.14 14.95
C GLN A 307 -4.21 14.25 14.14
N GLN A 308 -4.81 15.44 14.01
CA GLN A 308 -6.08 15.59 13.27
C GLN A 308 -5.95 15.18 11.80
N ALA A 309 -4.80 15.42 11.16
CA ALA A 309 -4.55 14.96 9.79
C ALA A 309 -4.62 13.43 9.64
N VAL A 310 -4.31 12.67 10.69
CA VAL A 310 -4.47 11.20 10.71
C VAL A 310 -5.96 10.86 10.75
N LEU A 311 -6.76 11.58 11.53
CA LEU A 311 -8.22 11.39 11.58
C LEU A 311 -8.89 11.71 10.23
N GLU A 312 -8.39 12.73 9.53
CA GLU A 312 -8.92 13.22 8.25
C GLU A 312 -8.69 12.28 7.06
N ARG A 313 -7.74 11.35 7.16
CA ARG A 313 -7.33 10.47 6.06
C ARG A 313 -7.02 9.05 6.53
N ASP A 314 -5.99 8.92 7.35
CA ASP A 314 -5.38 7.64 7.69
C ASP A 314 -6.29 6.78 8.59
N TYR A 315 -7.27 7.37 9.28
CA TYR A 315 -8.27 6.62 10.05
C TYR A 315 -9.02 5.59 9.20
N SER A 316 -9.25 5.91 7.92
CA SER A 316 -9.91 5.02 6.94
C SER A 316 -9.11 3.74 6.64
N TYR A 317 -7.78 3.75 6.85
CA TYR A 317 -6.96 2.55 6.71
C TYR A 317 -7.36 1.52 7.77
N PHE A 318 -7.57 1.98 9.01
CA PHE A 318 -7.93 1.11 10.13
C PHE A 318 -9.39 0.69 10.06
N THR A 319 -10.32 1.62 9.82
CA THR A 319 -11.76 1.30 9.78
C THR A 319 -12.11 0.42 8.57
N GLY A 320 -11.48 0.65 7.41
CA GLY A 320 -11.67 -0.21 6.24
C GLY A 320 -11.14 -1.62 6.46
N ALA A 321 -9.99 -1.77 7.13
CA ALA A 321 -9.47 -3.08 7.50
C ALA A 321 -10.41 -3.82 8.47
N GLN A 322 -10.93 -3.13 9.49
CA GLN A 322 -11.88 -3.71 10.44
C GLN A 322 -13.23 -4.04 9.80
N LEU A 323 -13.69 -3.22 8.87
CA LEU A 323 -14.88 -3.52 8.08
C LEU A 323 -14.67 -4.79 7.25
N GLY A 324 -13.52 -4.97 6.61
CA GLY A 324 -13.18 -6.21 5.91
C GLY A 324 -13.30 -7.45 6.81
N LEU A 325 -12.79 -7.37 8.05
CA LEU A 325 -12.93 -8.46 9.03
C LEU A 325 -14.39 -8.74 9.40
N LEU A 326 -15.22 -7.71 9.57
CA LEU A 326 -16.66 -7.90 9.79
C LEU A 326 -17.31 -8.59 8.59
N LEU A 327 -16.95 -8.17 7.37
CA LEU A 327 -17.49 -8.71 6.12
C LEU A 327 -17.11 -10.18 5.89
N ASP A 328 -15.95 -10.64 6.38
CA ASP A 328 -15.60 -12.07 6.35
C ASP A 328 -16.65 -12.95 7.02
N HIS A 329 -17.34 -12.43 8.04
CA HIS A 329 -18.36 -13.17 8.77
C HIS A 329 -19.76 -13.04 8.16
N ILE A 330 -20.12 -11.86 7.65
CA ILE A 330 -21.50 -11.56 7.24
C ILE A 330 -21.71 -11.55 5.72
N ALA A 331 -20.64 -11.47 4.94
CA ALA A 331 -20.67 -11.36 3.48
C ALA A 331 -19.47 -12.09 2.83
N PRO A 332 -19.32 -13.41 2.95
CA PRO A 332 -18.06 -14.11 2.59
C PRO A 332 -17.58 -13.94 1.14
N ASP A 333 -18.43 -13.46 0.23
CA ASP A 333 -18.09 -13.18 -1.17
C ASP A 333 -17.63 -11.73 -1.43
N TRP A 334 -17.51 -10.91 -0.39
CA TRP A 334 -17.21 -9.47 -0.51
C TRP A 334 -15.88 -9.18 -1.21
N LYS A 335 -14.83 -9.97 -0.93
CA LYS A 335 -13.50 -9.80 -1.52
C LYS A 335 -13.54 -9.94 -3.04
N THR A 336 -14.25 -10.95 -3.54
CA THR A 336 -14.44 -11.14 -4.99
C THR A 336 -15.24 -10.00 -5.60
N GLN A 337 -16.25 -9.46 -4.90
CA GLN A 337 -17.04 -8.33 -5.41
C GLN A 337 -16.23 -7.03 -5.49
N LEU A 338 -15.22 -6.85 -4.63
CA LEU A 338 -14.35 -5.68 -4.61
C LEU A 338 -13.39 -5.62 -5.80
N GLU A 339 -12.91 -6.78 -6.28
CA GLU A 339 -12.03 -6.81 -7.44
C GLU A 339 -12.71 -6.16 -8.67
N PRO A 340 -11.93 -5.49 -9.55
CA PRO A 340 -12.48 -4.93 -10.78
C PRO A 340 -12.97 -6.04 -11.74
N ALA A 341 -13.69 -5.63 -12.77
CA ALA A 341 -14.07 -6.54 -13.84
C ALA A 341 -12.81 -7.12 -14.53
N PRO A 342 -12.81 -8.39 -14.97
CA PRO A 342 -13.95 -9.30 -15.03
C PRO A 342 -14.19 -10.14 -13.78
N THR A 343 -13.34 -10.05 -12.75
CA THR A 343 -13.44 -10.90 -11.56
C THR A 343 -14.62 -10.49 -10.68
N GLY A 344 -14.74 -9.20 -10.41
CA GLY A 344 -15.75 -8.64 -9.54
C GLY A 344 -16.53 -7.51 -10.19
N SER A 345 -17.09 -6.65 -9.34
CA SER A 345 -17.92 -5.51 -9.74
C SER A 345 -17.41 -4.19 -9.19
N ALA A 346 -16.17 -4.13 -8.68
CA ALA A 346 -15.62 -2.96 -7.99
C ALA A 346 -16.52 -2.45 -6.86
N SER A 347 -17.12 -3.37 -6.08
CA SER A 347 -17.97 -3.00 -4.95
C SER A 347 -17.14 -2.57 -3.75
N THR A 348 -17.47 -1.44 -3.14
CA THR A 348 -16.79 -1.02 -1.91
C THR A 348 -17.18 -1.91 -0.72
N PRO A 349 -16.34 -1.97 0.33
CA PRO A 349 -16.71 -2.61 1.58
C PRO A 349 -18.03 -2.04 2.16
N PHE A 350 -18.21 -0.72 2.08
CA PHE A 350 -19.44 -0.09 2.57
C PHE A 350 -20.67 -0.42 1.72
N ALA A 351 -20.56 -0.46 0.38
CA ALA A 351 -21.66 -0.90 -0.48
C ALA A 351 -22.06 -2.35 -0.18
N THR A 352 -21.09 -3.21 0.12
CA THR A 352 -21.34 -4.58 0.59
C THR A 352 -22.11 -4.57 1.93
N LEU A 353 -21.67 -3.76 2.90
CA LEU A 353 -22.33 -3.60 4.19
C LEU A 353 -23.80 -3.15 4.02
N GLN A 354 -24.06 -2.15 3.17
CA GLN A 354 -25.41 -1.68 2.85
C GLN A 354 -26.27 -2.80 2.24
N ARG A 355 -25.70 -3.56 1.30
CA ARG A 355 -26.39 -4.68 0.63
C ARG A 355 -26.80 -5.77 1.62
N VAL A 356 -25.92 -6.18 2.53
CA VAL A 356 -26.20 -7.29 3.46
C VAL A 356 -27.09 -6.89 4.64
N THR A 357 -27.03 -5.63 5.06
CA THR A 357 -27.86 -5.11 6.16
C THR A 357 -29.21 -4.58 5.67
N GLY A 358 -29.32 -4.21 4.38
CA GLY A 358 -30.47 -3.51 3.81
C GLY A 358 -30.56 -2.03 4.20
N VAL A 359 -29.59 -1.51 4.94
CA VAL A 359 -29.54 -0.10 5.37
C VAL A 359 -28.96 0.74 4.24
N SER A 360 -29.81 1.50 3.56
CA SER A 360 -29.44 2.37 2.42
C SER A 360 -29.81 3.84 2.62
N THR A 361 -30.45 4.18 3.74
CA THR A 361 -30.84 5.55 4.10
C THR A 361 -30.50 5.82 5.55
N ALA A 362 -30.25 7.07 5.89
CA ALA A 362 -30.03 7.46 7.28
C ALA A 362 -31.25 7.10 8.16
N PRO A 363 -31.03 6.61 9.39
CA PRO A 363 -32.11 6.45 10.36
C PRO A 363 -32.73 7.80 10.73
N ASP A 364 -33.96 7.79 11.23
CA ASP A 364 -34.52 8.98 11.86
C ASP A 364 -33.81 9.28 13.20
N GLU A 365 -34.05 10.48 13.76
CA GLU A 365 -33.37 10.94 14.97
C GLU A 365 -33.60 10.01 16.18
N ALA A 366 -34.80 9.44 16.32
CA ALA A 366 -35.13 8.56 17.44
C ALA A 366 -34.44 7.20 17.31
N GLN A 367 -34.38 6.67 16.09
CA GLN A 367 -33.63 5.46 15.75
C GLN A 367 -32.13 5.66 15.98
N LEU A 368 -31.57 6.77 15.49
CA LEU A 368 -30.16 7.09 15.69
C LEU A 368 -29.83 7.22 17.17
N ARG A 369 -30.64 7.94 17.95
CA ARG A 369 -30.44 8.08 19.40
C ARG A 369 -30.47 6.72 20.11
N THR A 370 -31.38 5.83 19.71
CA THR A 370 -31.44 4.45 20.24
C THR A 370 -30.15 3.68 19.98
N ILE A 371 -29.52 3.87 18.81
CA ILE A 371 -28.22 3.29 18.50
C ILE A 371 -27.15 3.93 19.38
N VAL A 372 -27.08 5.26 19.45
CA VAL A 372 -26.08 5.96 20.26
C VAL A 372 -26.14 5.53 21.73
N ASP A 373 -27.33 5.48 22.34
CA ASP A 373 -27.52 5.08 23.75
C ASP A 373 -27.07 3.64 24.03
N ARG A 374 -27.08 2.77 23.01
CA ARG A 374 -26.58 1.38 23.15
C ARG A 374 -25.07 1.33 23.34
N TYR A 375 -24.35 2.27 22.73
CA TYR A 375 -22.89 2.27 22.71
C TYR A 375 -22.29 3.32 23.64
N LEU A 376 -22.97 4.42 23.91
CA LEU A 376 -22.53 5.53 24.77
C LEU A 376 -23.52 5.78 25.93
N PRO A 377 -23.59 4.86 26.92
CA PRO A 377 -24.54 4.94 28.03
C PRO A 377 -24.19 5.99 29.08
#